data_AF-A0AAX3TDQ0-F1
#
_entry.id   AF-A0AAX3TDQ0-F1
#
_cell.length_a   1.000
_cell.length_b   1.000
_cell.length_c   1.000
_cell.angle_alpha   90.00
_cell.angle_beta   90.00
_cell.angle_gamma   90.00
#
_symmetry.space_group_name_H-M   'P 1'
#
loop_
_entity.id
_entity.type
_entity.pdbx_description
1 polymer ?
#
loop_
_entity_poly.entity_id
_entity_poly.type
_entity_poly.pdbx_seq_one_letter_code
_entity_poly.pdbx_strand_id
1 'polypeptide(L)'
;MKKATKLLLSILPISSIGFLSVVSCSTNKKPDNQNKPNNNNPNPNNSSSDNQTNPNDSTAPNENNTPSQPENQPNNNENGTNTDPKKPEEPKQPDDQPQGDDPNTHNEQPPADKPVPNQPNEHKVDFLDLEKIKAELSYKTIKLYADKDPRSAWFSLKNDITTFSNLLFRENESIKNKYTISFENSDPNFDFSKGLIDKVQVKFTKEKESKVISFTLTGFKTTEKIVNNKENYIKEKTELNSKFKGLYPSLVAFMLMYAEDPQNYKTLEQKGNTIGFEELNHTNRDLFGDDYQGINQVTKKLLLEYDYELSKIYKDKITEVKYDDTQGTLGIKIEISNVENNPQIEKESSLIKEFNLKGFRSIDFKSEKNNVLSASLLQNNLKQMLQKGSLKKTIELLKPHNRFGVKIPLEQTSGTGLRDELYKYLLINIIDNSYHMYNSTQSLSLQNNSKNNNKSILGLAGNMSIYPFHTRITKESIDKMFITLQKESDNKTKVIFEFDLNVPIYSVGYSDLKSPGTGATTPLVLKVSSSALID
;
A
#
# COMPACT_ATOMS: atom_id res chain seq x y z
N MET A 1 -47.41 -15.25 -15.37
CA MET A 1 -46.41 -14.21 -15.73
C MET A 1 -45.93 -13.54 -14.44
N LYS A 2 -44.60 -13.60 -14.16
CA LYS A 2 -43.73 -12.60 -13.48
C LYS A 2 -44.25 -11.98 -12.16
N LYS A 3 -43.54 -11.93 -11.02
CA LYS A 3 -42.09 -11.90 -10.71
C LYS A 3 -41.88 -12.12 -9.20
N ALA A 4 -40.66 -12.52 -8.86
CA ALA A 4 -40.14 -12.81 -7.52
C ALA A 4 -40.07 -11.60 -6.56
N THR A 5 -40.08 -11.88 -5.25
CA THR A 5 -39.12 -11.28 -4.29
C THR A 5 -38.95 -12.23 -3.08
N LYS A 6 -37.80 -12.91 -3.01
CA LYS A 6 -37.27 -13.54 -1.80
C LYS A 6 -36.20 -12.60 -1.25
N LEU A 7 -36.41 -11.99 -0.09
CA LEU A 7 -35.35 -11.66 0.86
C LEU A 7 -35.96 -11.10 2.15
N LEU A 8 -35.66 -11.75 3.27
CA LEU A 8 -35.22 -11.13 4.53
C LEU A 8 -35.05 -12.25 5.57
N LEU A 9 -33.83 -12.79 5.64
CA LEU A 9 -33.37 -13.50 6.83
C LEU A 9 -32.96 -12.42 7.85
N SER A 10 -33.72 -12.32 8.93
CA SER A 10 -33.35 -11.64 10.15
C SER A 10 -32.23 -12.40 10.86
N ILE A 11 -31.01 -11.87 10.81
CA ILE A 11 -29.92 -12.28 11.71
C ILE A 11 -29.74 -11.15 12.72
N LEU A 12 -30.08 -11.43 13.98
CA LEU A 12 -29.86 -10.59 15.15
C LEU A 12 -28.35 -10.39 15.37
N PRO A 13 -27.87 -9.19 15.76
CA PRO A 13 -26.52 -9.03 16.27
C PRO A 13 -26.46 -9.62 17.69
N ILE A 14 -25.62 -10.64 17.87
CA ILE A 14 -25.22 -11.11 19.20
C ILE A 14 -24.27 -10.06 19.77
N SER A 15 -24.74 -9.35 20.79
CA SER A 15 -23.99 -8.39 21.59
C SER A 15 -22.87 -9.12 22.35
N SER A 16 -21.63 -9.02 21.89
CA SER A 16 -20.46 -9.46 22.64
C SER A 16 -20.14 -8.44 23.73
N ILE A 17 -20.64 -8.69 24.94
CA ILE A 17 -20.27 -7.99 26.16
C ILE A 17 -18.82 -8.38 26.50
N GLY A 18 -17.89 -7.44 26.31
CA GLY A 18 -16.53 -7.53 26.84
C GLY A 18 -16.52 -7.14 28.31
N PHE A 19 -16.63 -8.14 29.20
CA PHE A 19 -16.39 -7.94 30.63
C PHE A 19 -14.91 -7.61 30.88
N LEU A 20 -14.67 -6.42 31.44
CA LEU A 20 -13.42 -6.04 32.06
C LEU A 20 -13.29 -6.77 33.40
N SER A 21 -12.32 -7.68 33.50
CA SER A 21 -11.82 -8.19 34.77
C SER A 21 -10.30 -8.13 34.77
N VAL A 22 -9.74 -7.09 35.40
CA VAL A 22 -8.35 -7.10 35.85
C VAL A 22 -8.38 -6.95 37.36
N VAL A 23 -8.28 -8.09 38.05
CA VAL A 23 -8.01 -8.18 39.48
C VAL A 23 -6.52 -7.94 39.66
N SER A 24 -6.20 -6.92 40.44
CA SER A 24 -4.87 -6.62 40.96
C SER A 24 -4.46 -7.71 41.97
N CYS A 25 -3.26 -8.27 41.81
CA CYS A 25 -2.54 -8.96 42.88
C CYS A 25 -1.04 -8.67 42.75
N SER A 26 -0.60 -7.65 43.46
CA SER A 26 0.78 -7.50 43.93
C SER A 26 1.03 -8.46 45.09
N THR A 27 2.10 -9.26 45.04
CA THR A 27 2.60 -9.94 46.24
C THR A 27 4.10 -9.70 46.41
N ASN A 28 4.43 -8.99 47.49
CA ASN A 28 5.77 -8.90 48.06
C ASN A 28 6.19 -10.23 48.69
N LYS A 29 7.49 -10.53 48.57
CA LYS A 29 8.20 -11.63 49.24
C LYS A 29 8.34 -11.37 50.75
N LYS A 30 8.22 -12.42 51.59
CA LYS A 30 9.33 -13.08 52.32
C LYS A 30 8.81 -14.17 53.30
N PRO A 31 9.70 -15.08 53.79
CA PRO A 31 9.44 -16.52 53.92
C PRO A 31 9.34 -17.00 55.38
N ASP A 32 8.93 -18.26 55.59
CA ASP A 32 9.70 -19.17 56.45
C ASP A 32 9.33 -20.66 56.31
N ASN A 33 10.38 -21.48 56.28
CA ASN A 33 10.55 -22.80 56.90
C ASN A 33 9.37 -23.78 57.05
N GLN A 34 9.44 -24.98 56.45
CA GLN A 34 10.07 -26.19 57.04
C GLN A 34 9.64 -27.50 56.32
N ASN A 35 10.60 -28.42 56.24
CA ASN A 35 10.48 -29.89 56.17
C ASN A 35 10.06 -30.60 54.86
N LYS A 36 11.09 -31.11 54.18
CA LYS A 36 11.15 -32.45 53.53
C LYS A 36 10.86 -33.57 54.58
N PRO A 37 10.53 -34.85 54.24
CA PRO A 37 11.09 -35.60 53.09
C PRO A 37 10.17 -36.68 52.43
N ASN A 38 10.79 -37.35 51.46
CA ASN A 38 10.56 -38.71 50.91
C ASN A 38 9.48 -38.92 49.84
N ASN A 39 9.83 -39.32 48.61
CA ASN A 39 10.41 -40.58 48.09
C ASN A 39 9.31 -41.55 47.66
N ASN A 40 9.08 -41.68 46.35
CA ASN A 40 9.25 -42.93 45.59
C ASN A 40 8.44 -42.89 44.29
N ASN A 41 9.18 -43.01 43.19
CA ASN A 41 8.71 -43.66 41.97
C ASN A 41 8.40 -45.13 42.32
N PRO A 42 7.44 -45.81 41.66
CA PRO A 42 7.82 -46.50 40.44
C PRO A 42 6.73 -46.60 39.37
N ASN A 43 7.18 -46.58 38.12
CA ASN A 43 6.51 -47.24 37.00
C ASN A 43 6.80 -48.75 37.08
N PRO A 44 5.88 -49.64 36.66
CA PRO A 44 6.24 -50.49 35.52
C PRO A 44 5.07 -50.91 34.59
N ASN A 45 5.33 -50.77 33.28
CA ASN A 45 5.18 -51.72 32.16
C ASN A 45 3.98 -52.67 31.98
N ASN A 46 3.52 -52.62 30.72
CA ASN A 46 3.17 -53.71 29.78
C ASN A 46 1.91 -54.57 29.98
N SER A 47 1.02 -54.54 28.97
CA SER A 47 0.87 -55.68 28.03
C SER A 47 -0.06 -55.37 26.84
N SER A 48 0.37 -55.91 25.70
CA SER A 48 -0.27 -56.15 24.38
C SER A 48 -1.67 -56.81 24.50
N SER A 49 -2.56 -56.92 23.51
CA SER A 49 -2.39 -57.29 22.08
C SER A 49 -3.71 -57.12 21.28
N ASP A 50 -3.56 -56.92 19.97
CA ASP A 50 -4.26 -57.60 18.85
C ASP A 50 -5.75 -57.38 18.46
N ASN A 51 -5.86 -56.76 17.27
CA ASN A 51 -6.40 -57.30 16.00
C ASN A 51 -7.84 -57.02 15.51
N GLN A 52 -7.84 -56.37 14.33
CA GLN A 52 -8.56 -56.67 13.08
C GLN A 52 -10.08 -56.46 13.00
N THR A 53 -10.51 -55.58 12.09
CA THR A 53 -10.94 -55.96 10.72
C THR A 53 -11.30 -54.74 9.85
N ASN A 54 -10.73 -54.71 8.63
CA ASN A 54 -11.30 -54.09 7.42
C ASN A 54 -11.66 -55.24 6.47
N PRO A 55 -12.65 -55.07 5.56
CA PRO A 55 -12.31 -54.90 4.12
C PRO A 55 -13.25 -53.88 3.42
N ASN A 56 -12.74 -52.93 2.62
CA ASN A 56 -12.35 -52.99 1.19
C ASN A 56 -13.52 -53.02 0.18
N ASP A 57 -13.58 -51.98 -0.69
CA ASP A 57 -13.45 -52.03 -2.18
C ASP A 57 -14.20 -50.84 -2.83
N SER A 58 -13.52 -49.87 -3.45
CA SER A 58 -12.90 -49.85 -4.81
C SER A 58 -13.81 -49.17 -5.84
N THR A 59 -13.34 -48.06 -6.42
CA THR A 59 -13.09 -47.90 -7.87
C THR A 59 -12.71 -46.45 -8.22
N ALA A 60 -11.52 -46.29 -8.80
CA ALA A 60 -11.18 -45.15 -9.67
C ALA A 60 -11.54 -45.52 -11.13
N PRO A 61 -11.58 -44.55 -12.05
CA PRO A 61 -10.40 -44.41 -12.89
C PRO A 61 -9.98 -42.95 -13.19
N ASN A 62 -8.65 -42.83 -13.32
CA ASN A 62 -7.84 -41.95 -14.17
C ASN A 62 -8.54 -40.99 -15.14
N GLU A 63 -8.05 -39.74 -15.18
CA GLU A 63 -7.56 -39.13 -16.43
C GLU A 63 -6.55 -37.99 -16.15
N ASN A 64 -5.38 -38.09 -16.80
CA ASN A 64 -4.39 -37.02 -16.97
C ASN A 64 -4.97 -35.92 -17.87
N ASN A 65 -4.59 -34.65 -17.65
CA ASN A 65 -4.03 -33.75 -18.68
C ASN A 65 -3.84 -32.31 -18.13
N THR A 66 -2.61 -31.81 -18.27
CA THR A 66 -2.26 -30.37 -18.26
C THR A 66 -2.14 -29.89 -19.72
N PRO A 67 -1.99 -28.59 -19.99
CA PRO A 67 -3.01 -27.56 -20.21
C PRO A 67 -3.19 -27.22 -21.71
N SER A 68 -4.36 -26.71 -22.10
CA SER A 68 -4.59 -26.14 -23.44
C SER A 68 -4.88 -24.64 -23.37
N GLN A 69 -3.93 -23.83 -23.87
CA GLN A 69 -4.23 -22.61 -24.65
C GLN A 69 -4.36 -23.06 -26.12
N PRO A 70 -5.23 -22.44 -26.95
CA PRO A 70 -4.80 -21.25 -27.70
C PRO A 70 -5.88 -20.20 -28.08
N GLU A 71 -5.35 -19.02 -28.41
CA GLU A 71 -5.72 -18.08 -29.50
C GLU A 71 -7.12 -17.46 -29.60
N ASN A 72 -7.14 -16.11 -29.49
CA ASN A 72 -7.55 -15.25 -30.61
C ASN A 72 -6.99 -13.83 -30.44
N GLN A 73 -6.06 -13.48 -31.33
CA GLN A 73 -5.64 -12.12 -31.68
C GLN A 73 -6.12 -11.88 -33.12
N PRO A 74 -6.49 -10.66 -33.52
CA PRO A 74 -6.34 -10.23 -34.91
C PRO A 74 -5.15 -9.27 -35.04
N ASN A 75 -4.34 -9.57 -36.06
CA ASN A 75 -3.27 -8.76 -36.61
C ASN A 75 -3.75 -7.38 -37.10
N ASN A 76 -2.87 -6.39 -36.96
CA ASN A 76 -2.39 -5.62 -38.13
C ASN A 76 -1.00 -5.04 -37.85
N ASN A 77 -0.03 -5.53 -38.63
CA ASN A 77 1.24 -4.89 -39.00
C ASN A 77 0.92 -3.54 -39.73
N GLU A 78 1.76 -2.50 -39.80
CA GLU A 78 3.22 -2.48 -39.98
C GLU A 78 3.77 -1.03 -39.81
N ASN A 79 5.03 -0.93 -39.38
CA ASN A 79 6.05 0.15 -39.57
C ASN A 79 5.77 1.55 -38.95
N GLY A 80 6.56 2.07 -38.00
CA GLY A 80 8.01 2.44 -38.08
C GLY A 80 8.10 3.87 -38.65
N THR A 81 8.71 4.91 -38.07
CA THR A 81 9.88 5.05 -37.18
C THR A 81 9.96 6.51 -36.68
N ASN A 82 10.44 6.71 -35.45
CA ASN A 82 11.33 7.75 -34.93
C ASN A 82 11.19 9.27 -35.19
N THR A 83 11.52 9.99 -34.10
CA THR A 83 12.09 11.34 -33.91
C THR A 83 11.18 12.56 -33.70
N ASP A 84 11.53 13.26 -32.63
CA ASP A 84 10.89 14.38 -31.92
C ASP A 84 11.47 15.75 -32.44
N PRO A 85 11.14 16.93 -31.87
CA PRO A 85 10.14 17.87 -32.35
C PRO A 85 10.73 19.23 -32.84
N LYS A 86 9.98 20.00 -33.65
CA LYS A 86 10.22 21.45 -33.88
C LYS A 86 8.95 22.25 -34.13
N LYS A 87 8.82 23.36 -33.39
CA LYS A 87 7.87 24.48 -33.56
C LYS A 87 8.20 25.30 -34.81
N PRO A 88 7.21 25.90 -35.51
CA PRO A 88 7.20 27.36 -35.74
C PRO A 88 5.77 27.98 -35.77
N GLU A 89 5.52 29.15 -35.16
CA GLU A 89 5.54 30.56 -35.66
C GLU A 89 4.20 31.07 -36.25
N GLU A 90 3.89 32.33 -35.90
CA GLU A 90 2.74 33.15 -36.30
C GLU A 90 2.83 33.64 -37.76
N PRO A 91 1.71 34.00 -38.43
CA PRO A 91 1.74 34.78 -39.66
C PRO A 91 1.37 36.27 -39.46
N LYS A 92 2.20 37.15 -40.07
CA LYS A 92 1.97 38.58 -40.32
C LYS A 92 1.28 38.82 -41.69
N GLN A 93 0.64 39.99 -41.82
CA GLN A 93 -0.02 40.57 -43.00
C GLN A 93 0.81 40.62 -44.29
N PRO A 94 0.15 40.83 -45.44
CA PRO A 94 0.71 41.55 -46.58
C PRO A 94 -0.03 42.87 -46.89
N ASP A 95 0.75 43.91 -47.18
CA ASP A 95 0.38 45.08 -48.00
C ASP A 95 1.28 45.05 -49.24
N ASP A 96 0.72 45.33 -50.42
CA ASP A 96 1.26 46.27 -51.43
C ASP A 96 0.45 46.24 -52.76
N GLN A 97 0.10 47.45 -53.23
CA GLN A 97 -0.43 47.79 -54.57
C GLN A 97 0.69 47.74 -55.65
N PRO A 98 0.40 47.93 -56.96
CA PRO A 98 0.50 49.30 -57.56
C PRO A 98 -0.36 49.64 -58.81
N GLN A 99 -0.55 50.96 -59.03
CA GLN A 99 -0.62 51.78 -60.28
C GLN A 99 -1.73 51.54 -61.33
N GLY A 100 -2.29 52.54 -62.06
CA GLY A 100 -2.07 53.98 -62.21
C GLY A 100 -2.59 54.45 -63.60
N ASP A 101 -3.04 55.72 -63.70
CA ASP A 101 -2.95 56.65 -64.86
C ASP A 101 -4.22 57.47 -65.23
N ASP A 102 -4.03 58.80 -65.14
CA ASP A 102 -4.78 59.98 -65.62
C ASP A 102 -4.32 60.31 -67.08
N PRO A 103 -4.66 61.41 -67.83
CA PRO A 103 -5.41 62.64 -67.49
C PRO A 103 -6.27 63.30 -68.63
N ASN A 104 -6.80 64.51 -68.33
CA ASN A 104 -7.27 65.62 -69.22
C ASN A 104 -8.70 65.53 -69.79
N THR A 105 -9.57 66.57 -69.84
CA THR A 105 -9.37 68.03 -69.99
C THR A 105 -10.70 68.82 -69.82
N HIS A 106 -10.58 70.09 -69.41
CA HIS A 106 -11.39 71.29 -69.76
C HIS A 106 -12.85 71.57 -69.29
N ASN A 107 -12.91 72.71 -68.59
CA ASN A 107 -13.77 73.90 -68.75
C ASN A 107 -15.26 73.92 -68.37
N GLU A 108 -15.52 74.85 -67.43
CA GLU A 108 -16.58 75.87 -67.42
C GLU A 108 -18.06 75.46 -67.20
N GLN A 109 -18.50 75.65 -65.95
CA GLN A 109 -19.87 76.01 -65.53
C GLN A 109 -20.27 77.39 -66.11
N PRO A 110 -21.58 77.79 -66.22
CA PRO A 110 -22.60 77.74 -65.14
C PRO A 110 -24.08 77.63 -65.66
N PRO A 111 -25.19 77.95 -64.93
CA PRO A 111 -25.45 78.14 -63.49
C PRO A 111 -26.68 77.34 -62.94
N ALA A 112 -26.82 77.45 -61.61
CA ALA A 112 -27.95 77.18 -60.69
C ALA A 112 -29.39 77.04 -61.24
N ASP A 113 -30.15 76.03 -60.78
CA ASP A 113 -31.08 76.16 -59.63
C ASP A 113 -31.74 74.81 -59.23
N LYS A 114 -31.88 74.58 -57.91
CA LYS A 114 -32.71 73.58 -57.17
C LYS A 114 -32.23 72.12 -56.95
N PRO A 115 -32.63 71.50 -55.81
CA PRO A 115 -31.74 70.69 -54.97
C PRO A 115 -32.04 69.19 -55.00
N VAL A 116 -31.02 68.37 -54.70
CA VAL A 116 -31.23 67.00 -54.20
C VAL A 116 -30.23 66.73 -53.06
N PRO A 117 -30.67 66.72 -51.79
CA PRO A 117 -29.90 66.08 -50.73
C PRO A 117 -30.30 64.60 -50.68
N ASN A 118 -29.37 63.68 -50.93
CA ASN A 118 -29.53 62.28 -50.55
C ASN A 118 -28.14 61.65 -50.40
N GLN A 119 -27.54 61.81 -49.23
CA GLN A 119 -26.69 60.78 -48.65
C GLN A 119 -27.52 60.07 -47.57
N PRO A 120 -27.69 58.74 -47.61
CA PRO A 120 -28.21 58.03 -46.46
C PRO A 120 -27.10 57.96 -45.41
N ASN A 121 -27.34 58.60 -44.26
CA ASN A 121 -26.58 58.38 -43.03
C ASN A 121 -26.52 56.87 -42.74
N GLU A 122 -25.33 56.28 -42.63
CA GLU A 122 -25.17 55.01 -41.92
C GLU A 122 -25.49 55.24 -40.45
N HIS A 123 -26.70 54.86 -40.03
CA HIS A 123 -27.08 54.87 -38.62
C HIS A 123 -26.31 53.78 -37.89
N LYS A 124 -25.25 54.14 -37.17
CA LYS A 124 -24.60 53.28 -36.18
C LYS A 124 -25.40 53.29 -34.88
N VAL A 125 -25.73 52.12 -34.36
CA VAL A 125 -26.55 51.99 -33.15
C VAL A 125 -25.77 52.41 -31.91
N ASP A 126 -26.32 53.35 -31.13
CA ASP A 126 -25.74 53.78 -29.86
C ASP A 126 -26.14 52.82 -28.70
N PHE A 127 -25.15 52.31 -27.97
CA PHE A 127 -25.28 51.42 -26.81
C PHE A 127 -24.73 52.06 -25.51
N LEU A 128 -24.55 53.38 -25.45
CA LEU A 128 -24.02 54.08 -24.27
C LEU A 128 -24.91 53.93 -23.03
N ASP A 129 -26.22 53.75 -23.21
CA ASP A 129 -27.13 53.53 -22.08
C ASP A 129 -26.90 52.18 -21.38
N LEU A 130 -26.31 51.21 -22.07
CA LEU A 130 -25.93 49.92 -21.49
C LEU A 130 -24.70 50.01 -20.55
N GLU A 131 -23.91 51.07 -20.61
CA GLU A 131 -22.74 51.24 -19.72
C GLU A 131 -23.12 51.66 -18.30
N LYS A 132 -24.36 52.13 -18.13
CA LYS A 132 -24.91 52.61 -16.85
C LYS A 132 -25.71 51.54 -16.11
N ILE A 133 -25.84 50.35 -16.69
CA ILE A 133 -26.67 49.29 -16.10
C ILE A 133 -25.96 48.64 -14.93
N LYS A 134 -26.73 48.27 -13.92
CA LYS A 134 -26.19 47.48 -12.81
C LYS A 134 -25.98 46.04 -13.27
N ALA A 135 -24.71 45.64 -13.39
CA ALA A 135 -24.30 44.30 -13.82
C ALA A 135 -24.41 43.22 -12.72
N GLU A 136 -24.98 43.55 -11.56
CA GLU A 136 -25.23 42.60 -10.47
C GLU A 136 -26.73 42.45 -10.21
N LEU A 137 -27.25 41.23 -10.35
CA LEU A 137 -28.68 40.93 -10.21
C LEU A 137 -28.92 39.89 -9.11
N SER A 138 -29.86 40.18 -8.20
CA SER A 138 -30.15 39.29 -7.05
C SER A 138 -31.41 38.46 -7.24
N TYR A 139 -31.24 37.14 -7.17
CA TYR A 139 -32.30 36.11 -7.25
C TYR A 139 -32.87 35.71 -5.88
N LYS A 140 -32.41 36.34 -4.79
CA LYS A 140 -32.78 36.00 -3.41
C LYS A 140 -34.29 35.96 -3.15
N THR A 141 -35.07 36.75 -3.88
CA THR A 141 -36.53 36.84 -3.71
C THR A 141 -37.31 35.87 -4.61
N ILE A 142 -36.64 35.18 -5.53
CA ILE A 142 -37.27 34.28 -6.50
C ILE A 142 -37.02 32.84 -6.05
N LYS A 143 -37.95 32.29 -5.25
CA LYS A 143 -37.83 30.96 -4.62
C LYS A 143 -37.42 29.84 -5.58
N LEU A 144 -37.92 29.88 -6.82
CA LEU A 144 -37.58 28.90 -7.87
C LEU A 144 -36.06 28.74 -8.08
N TYR A 145 -35.30 29.83 -7.87
CA TYR A 145 -33.86 29.86 -8.03
C TYR A 145 -33.11 29.96 -6.70
N ALA A 146 -33.65 30.69 -5.72
CA ALA A 146 -33.00 30.94 -4.43
C ALA A 146 -32.71 29.66 -3.63
N ASP A 147 -33.54 28.62 -3.77
CA ASP A 147 -33.38 27.35 -3.05
C ASP A 147 -32.41 26.35 -3.74
N LYS A 148 -31.86 26.72 -4.91
CA LYS A 148 -30.94 25.91 -5.71
C LYS A 148 -29.49 26.39 -5.53
N ASP A 149 -28.53 25.47 -5.61
CA ASP A 149 -27.11 25.85 -5.72
C ASP A 149 -26.84 26.58 -7.05
N PRO A 150 -25.75 27.38 -7.17
CA PRO A 150 -25.47 28.17 -8.37
C PRO A 150 -25.51 27.41 -9.70
N ARG A 151 -25.08 26.14 -9.72
CA ARG A 151 -25.08 25.34 -10.96
C ARG A 151 -26.48 24.88 -11.32
N SER A 152 -27.24 24.38 -10.36
CA SER A 152 -28.63 23.97 -10.56
C SER A 152 -29.54 25.16 -10.92
N ALA A 153 -29.27 26.33 -10.34
CA ALA A 153 -29.94 27.58 -10.68
C ALA A 153 -29.64 27.99 -12.12
N TRP A 154 -28.37 28.00 -12.55
CA TRP A 154 -27.98 28.33 -13.93
C TRP A 154 -28.61 27.41 -14.96
N PHE A 155 -28.61 26.10 -14.69
CA PHE A 155 -29.22 25.12 -15.59
C PHE A 155 -30.70 25.41 -15.86
N SER A 156 -31.40 25.95 -14.87
CA SER A 156 -32.79 26.37 -15.00
C SER A 156 -32.89 27.74 -15.70
N LEU A 157 -32.05 28.69 -15.29
CA LEU A 157 -32.12 30.09 -15.72
C LEU A 157 -31.70 30.29 -17.18
N LYS A 158 -30.73 29.52 -17.69
CA LYS A 158 -30.23 29.66 -19.07
C LYS A 158 -31.31 29.50 -20.15
N ASN A 159 -32.42 28.83 -19.80
CA ASN A 159 -33.57 28.63 -20.66
C ASN A 159 -34.76 29.55 -20.31
N ASP A 160 -34.63 30.40 -19.28
CA ASP A 160 -35.65 31.33 -18.80
C ASP A 160 -35.12 32.77 -18.87
N ILE A 161 -34.98 33.25 -20.11
CA ILE A 161 -34.57 34.64 -20.37
C ILE A 161 -35.62 35.64 -19.85
N THR A 162 -36.88 35.23 -19.69
CA THR A 162 -37.97 36.09 -19.22
C THR A 162 -37.75 36.50 -17.77
N THR A 163 -37.41 35.57 -16.88
CA THR A 163 -37.10 35.92 -15.48
C THR A 163 -35.90 36.84 -15.39
N PHE A 164 -34.84 36.57 -16.16
CA PHE A 164 -33.67 37.44 -16.22
C PHE A 164 -34.04 38.85 -16.71
N SER A 165 -34.79 38.93 -17.82
CA SER A 165 -35.26 40.20 -18.42
C SER A 165 -36.06 41.02 -17.42
N ASN A 166 -37.01 40.39 -16.73
CA ASN A 166 -37.87 41.05 -15.76
C ASN A 166 -37.07 41.63 -14.59
N LEU A 167 -36.06 40.90 -14.10
CA LEU A 167 -35.19 41.36 -13.04
C LEU A 167 -34.29 42.51 -13.50
N LEU A 168 -33.68 42.38 -14.69
CA LEU A 168 -32.85 43.41 -15.30
C LEU A 168 -33.62 44.72 -15.50
N PHE A 169 -34.81 44.66 -16.12
CA PHE A 169 -35.60 45.85 -16.44
C PHE A 169 -36.26 46.48 -15.22
N ARG A 170 -36.46 45.73 -14.13
CA ARG A 170 -36.89 46.29 -12.85
C ARG A 170 -35.82 47.22 -12.28
N GLU A 171 -34.55 46.86 -12.40
CA GLU A 171 -33.43 47.68 -11.92
C GLU A 171 -32.97 48.73 -12.95
N ASN A 172 -33.37 48.57 -14.22
CA ASN A 172 -32.93 49.40 -15.34
C ASN A 172 -34.12 49.73 -16.28
N GLU A 173 -35.12 50.47 -15.81
CA GLU A 173 -36.34 50.76 -16.58
C GLU A 173 -36.06 51.53 -17.88
N SER A 174 -35.02 52.36 -17.90
CA SER A 174 -34.66 53.23 -19.04
C SER A 174 -34.27 52.47 -20.31
N ILE A 175 -33.95 51.17 -20.21
CA ILE A 175 -33.59 50.30 -21.34
C ILE A 175 -34.70 49.30 -21.71
N LYS A 176 -35.83 49.35 -21.00
CA LYS A 176 -36.97 48.45 -21.24
C LYS A 176 -37.49 48.65 -22.66
N ASN A 177 -37.69 47.54 -23.38
CA ASN A 177 -38.14 47.49 -24.79
C ASN A 177 -37.19 48.12 -25.83
N LYS A 178 -35.99 48.57 -25.46
CA LYS A 178 -35.01 49.10 -26.43
C LYS A 178 -34.19 48.03 -27.13
N TYR A 179 -34.02 46.88 -26.47
CA TYR A 179 -33.13 45.80 -26.90
C TYR A 179 -33.83 44.46 -26.83
N THR A 180 -33.54 43.59 -27.81
CA THR A 180 -33.76 42.15 -27.66
C THR A 180 -32.57 41.57 -26.90
N ILE A 181 -32.82 40.72 -25.89
CA ILE A 181 -31.75 40.13 -25.08
C ILE A 181 -31.71 38.61 -25.18
N SER A 182 -30.51 38.04 -25.13
CA SER A 182 -30.28 36.60 -25.09
C SER A 182 -29.02 36.27 -24.28
N PHE A 183 -28.98 35.10 -23.65
CA PHE A 183 -27.72 34.58 -23.10
C PHE A 183 -26.79 34.16 -24.24
N GLU A 184 -25.50 34.45 -24.07
CA GLU A 184 -24.46 33.87 -24.93
C GLU A 184 -24.16 32.43 -24.51
N ASN A 185 -23.65 31.64 -25.46
CA ASN A 185 -23.25 30.25 -25.20
C ASN A 185 -21.86 30.19 -24.54
N SER A 186 -21.75 30.84 -23.38
CA SER A 186 -20.53 30.87 -22.56
C SER A 186 -20.78 30.21 -21.21
N ASP A 187 -19.81 29.45 -20.71
CA ASP A 187 -19.88 28.87 -19.37
C ASP A 187 -19.56 29.93 -18.30
N PRO A 188 -20.49 30.22 -17.38
CA PRO A 188 -20.21 31.15 -16.29
C PRO A 188 -19.40 30.47 -15.16
N ASN A 189 -18.84 31.29 -14.29
CA ASN A 189 -18.09 30.84 -13.11
C ASN A 189 -19.04 30.64 -11.92
N PHE A 190 -18.96 29.49 -11.23
CA PHE A 190 -19.81 29.19 -10.08
C PHE A 190 -19.02 29.33 -8.76
N ASP A 191 -19.51 30.16 -7.84
CA ASP A 191 -19.03 30.20 -6.46
C ASP A 191 -20.14 29.73 -5.51
N PHE A 192 -20.05 28.44 -5.17
CA PHE A 192 -20.97 27.72 -4.28
C PHE A 192 -20.93 28.21 -2.83
N SER A 193 -19.83 28.85 -2.42
CA SER A 193 -19.66 29.33 -1.04
C SER A 193 -20.42 30.64 -0.80
N LYS A 194 -20.44 31.52 -1.81
CA LYS A 194 -21.17 32.80 -1.78
C LYS A 194 -22.55 32.73 -2.42
N GLY A 195 -22.89 31.62 -3.07
CA GLY A 195 -24.17 31.45 -3.75
C GLY A 195 -24.31 32.39 -4.94
N LEU A 196 -23.24 32.49 -5.77
CA LEU A 196 -23.18 33.38 -6.93
C LEU A 196 -22.76 32.66 -8.22
N ILE A 197 -23.18 33.24 -9.34
CA ILE A 197 -22.79 32.88 -10.71
C ILE A 197 -22.15 34.13 -11.32
N ASP A 198 -20.86 34.08 -11.64
CA ASP A 198 -20.11 35.20 -12.19
C ASP A 198 -19.87 35.05 -13.70
N LYS A 199 -19.65 36.17 -14.39
CA LYS A 199 -19.39 36.23 -15.84
C LYS A 199 -20.51 35.66 -16.72
N VAL A 200 -21.77 35.87 -16.36
CA VAL A 200 -22.92 35.54 -17.22
C VAL A 200 -22.98 36.52 -18.38
N GLN A 201 -22.67 36.07 -19.60
CA GLN A 201 -22.67 36.93 -20.78
C GLN A 201 -24.07 37.05 -21.38
N VAL A 202 -24.51 38.29 -21.56
CA VAL A 202 -25.82 38.63 -22.12
C VAL A 202 -25.63 39.55 -23.31
N LYS A 203 -26.16 39.14 -24.45
CA LYS A 203 -26.16 39.91 -25.69
C LYS A 203 -27.41 40.77 -25.77
N PHE A 204 -27.20 42.05 -26.04
CA PHE A 204 -28.23 43.05 -26.34
C PHE A 204 -28.19 43.33 -27.84
N THR A 205 -29.33 43.23 -28.52
CA THR A 205 -29.45 43.44 -29.97
C THR A 205 -30.47 44.53 -30.28
N LYS A 206 -30.08 45.48 -31.13
CA LYS A 206 -30.94 46.54 -31.68
C LYS A 206 -30.52 46.81 -33.13
N GLU A 207 -31.49 46.90 -34.04
CA GLU A 207 -31.26 47.24 -35.46
C GLU A 207 -30.14 46.40 -36.13
N LYS A 208 -30.05 45.11 -35.78
CA LYS A 208 -29.04 44.12 -36.24
C LYS A 208 -27.61 44.31 -35.71
N GLU A 209 -27.35 45.32 -34.88
CA GLU A 209 -26.11 45.45 -34.11
C GLU A 209 -26.26 44.83 -32.72
N SER A 210 -25.15 44.44 -32.09
CA SER A 210 -25.19 43.85 -30.75
C SER A 210 -24.00 44.22 -29.85
N LYS A 211 -24.26 44.31 -28.54
CA LYS A 211 -23.26 44.50 -27.47
C LYS A 211 -23.44 43.42 -26.41
N VAL A 212 -22.34 42.83 -25.92
CA VAL A 212 -22.34 41.79 -24.87
C VAL A 212 -21.89 42.40 -23.56
N ILE A 213 -22.58 42.08 -22.47
CA ILE A 213 -22.25 42.52 -21.10
C ILE A 213 -22.19 41.31 -20.18
N SER A 214 -21.19 41.29 -19.30
CA SER A 214 -21.04 40.27 -18.26
C SER A 214 -21.78 40.67 -17.00
N PHE A 215 -22.60 39.77 -16.47
CA PHE A 215 -23.34 39.93 -15.23
C PHE A 215 -22.84 38.99 -14.13
N THR A 216 -22.97 39.43 -12.89
CA THR A 216 -22.86 38.61 -11.68
C THR A 216 -24.26 38.39 -11.11
N LEU A 217 -24.68 37.15 -10.98
CA LEU A 217 -25.97 36.77 -10.41
C LEU A 217 -25.77 36.28 -8.98
N THR A 218 -26.55 36.78 -8.03
CA THR A 218 -26.38 36.50 -6.60
C THR A 218 -27.68 35.99 -5.95
N GLY A 219 -27.58 35.42 -4.74
CA GLY A 219 -28.76 35.03 -3.94
C GLY A 219 -29.22 33.58 -4.13
N PHE A 220 -28.33 32.69 -4.59
CA PHE A 220 -28.56 31.25 -4.66
C PHE A 220 -28.17 30.56 -3.35
N LYS A 221 -28.64 29.32 -3.15
CA LYS A 221 -28.35 28.53 -1.95
C LYS A 221 -26.84 28.28 -1.84
N THR A 222 -26.27 28.68 -0.71
CA THR A 222 -24.87 28.38 -0.39
C THR A 222 -24.74 26.91 0.00
N THR A 223 -23.60 26.30 -0.37
CA THR A 223 -23.24 24.98 0.14
C THR A 223 -22.32 25.19 1.33
N GLU A 224 -22.72 24.73 2.52
CA GLU A 224 -21.86 24.81 3.71
C GLU A 224 -20.54 24.06 3.45
N LYS A 225 -19.41 24.71 3.71
CA LYS A 225 -18.10 24.07 3.68
C LYS A 225 -18.00 23.16 4.91
N ILE A 226 -18.22 21.86 4.72
CA ILE A 226 -18.00 20.87 5.78
C ILE A 226 -16.49 20.82 6.08
N VAL A 227 -16.10 21.22 7.28
CA VAL A 227 -14.73 21.09 7.77
C VAL A 227 -14.57 19.67 8.31
N ASN A 228 -13.63 18.90 7.76
CA ASN A 228 -13.35 17.54 8.23
C ASN A 228 -12.22 17.61 9.28
N ASN A 229 -12.56 17.43 10.56
CA ASN A 229 -11.58 17.58 11.63
C ASN A 229 -10.66 16.35 11.79
N LYS A 230 -10.91 15.27 11.04
CA LYS A 230 -10.07 14.04 11.04
C LYS A 230 -8.62 14.30 10.65
N GLU A 231 -8.35 15.38 9.91
CA GLU A 231 -6.99 15.79 9.57
C GLU A 231 -6.11 16.01 10.81
N ASN A 232 -6.70 16.47 11.91
CA ASN A 232 -5.99 16.77 13.15
C ASN A 232 -5.96 15.61 14.15
N TYR A 233 -6.69 14.52 13.88
CA TYR A 233 -6.84 13.41 14.82
C TYR A 233 -5.55 12.63 15.05
N ILE A 234 -4.85 12.28 13.96
CA ILE A 234 -3.62 11.47 14.01
C ILE A 234 -2.50 12.24 13.35
N LYS A 235 -1.36 12.33 14.04
CA LYS A 235 -0.13 12.98 13.56
C LYS A 235 1.06 12.04 13.64
N GLU A 236 2.04 12.31 12.79
CA GLU A 236 3.32 11.61 12.85
C GLU A 236 4.11 12.09 14.07
N LYS A 237 4.76 11.16 14.77
CA LYS A 237 5.70 11.52 15.85
C LYS A 237 6.97 12.08 15.25
N THR A 238 7.58 13.03 15.95
CA THR A 238 8.90 13.58 15.57
C THR A 238 9.99 12.51 15.61
N GLU A 239 9.91 11.57 16.54
CA GLU A 239 10.86 10.48 16.70
C GLU A 239 10.19 9.13 16.89
N LEU A 240 10.80 8.08 16.32
CA LEU A 240 10.41 6.71 16.56
C LEU A 240 10.66 6.34 18.02
N ASN A 241 9.64 5.78 18.67
CA ASN A 241 9.77 5.29 20.04
C ASN A 241 10.87 4.23 20.14
N SER A 242 11.70 4.31 21.20
CA SER A 242 12.86 3.43 21.40
C SER A 242 12.52 1.93 21.34
N LYS A 243 11.29 1.55 21.72
CA LYS A 243 10.80 0.16 21.67
C LYS A 243 10.73 -0.44 20.27
N PHE A 244 10.74 0.39 19.22
CA PHE A 244 10.73 -0.08 17.82
C PHE A 244 12.07 0.08 17.11
N LYS A 245 13.03 0.85 17.65
CA LYS A 245 14.30 1.15 16.97
C LYS A 245 15.10 -0.11 16.64
N GLY A 246 15.06 -1.12 17.50
CA GLY A 246 15.76 -2.38 17.28
C GLY A 246 14.99 -3.40 16.45
N LEU A 247 13.72 -3.14 16.10
CA LEU A 247 12.86 -4.06 15.35
C LEU A 247 12.98 -3.83 13.84
N TYR A 248 12.84 -4.90 13.05
CA TYR A 248 12.76 -4.77 11.59
C TYR A 248 11.35 -4.32 11.19
N PRO A 249 11.23 -3.40 10.22
CA PRO A 249 9.93 -2.84 9.85
C PRO A 249 8.97 -3.88 9.27
N SER A 250 9.44 -4.94 8.60
CA SER A 250 8.55 -6.02 8.12
C SER A 250 7.86 -6.78 9.24
N LEU A 251 8.59 -7.16 10.31
CA LEU A 251 7.99 -7.76 11.50
C LEU A 251 6.89 -6.85 12.06
N VAL A 252 7.18 -5.55 12.18
CA VAL A 252 6.21 -4.58 12.69
C VAL A 252 5.00 -4.48 11.77
N ALA A 253 5.20 -4.40 10.45
CA ALA A 253 4.14 -4.32 9.46
C ALA A 253 3.17 -5.51 9.54
N PHE A 254 3.69 -6.74 9.53
CA PHE A 254 2.88 -7.95 9.65
C PHE A 254 2.12 -8.02 10.98
N MET A 255 2.76 -7.63 12.09
CA MET A 255 2.10 -7.64 13.40
C MET A 255 1.04 -6.54 13.55
N LEU A 256 1.23 -5.37 12.93
CA LEU A 256 0.21 -4.32 12.87
C LEU A 256 -1.05 -4.82 12.14
N MET A 257 -0.86 -5.45 10.99
CA MET A 257 -1.98 -6.00 10.22
C MET A 257 -2.66 -7.15 10.96
N TYR A 258 -1.89 -8.03 11.61
CA TYR A 258 -2.42 -9.08 12.49
C TYR A 258 -3.25 -8.50 13.64
N ALA A 259 -2.82 -7.39 14.26
CA ALA A 259 -3.55 -6.76 15.34
C ALA A 259 -4.90 -6.14 14.90
N GLU A 260 -5.06 -5.80 13.62
CA GLU A 260 -6.33 -5.32 13.05
C GLU A 260 -7.29 -6.46 12.69
N ASP A 261 -6.76 -7.60 12.22
CA ASP A 261 -7.58 -8.70 11.70
C ASP A 261 -6.98 -10.10 12.00
N PRO A 262 -6.91 -10.52 13.28
CA PRO A 262 -6.19 -11.73 13.66
C PRO A 262 -6.68 -12.99 12.91
N GLN A 263 -7.97 -13.07 12.60
CA GLN A 263 -8.56 -14.26 11.96
C GLN A 263 -8.05 -14.45 10.54
N ASN A 264 -8.00 -13.38 9.74
CA ASN A 264 -7.53 -13.49 8.36
C ASN A 264 -6.02 -13.72 8.30
N TYR A 265 -5.21 -13.08 9.16
CA TYR A 265 -3.76 -13.28 9.14
C TYR A 265 -3.33 -14.65 9.67
N LYS A 266 -4.06 -15.26 10.62
CA LYS A 266 -3.80 -16.65 11.04
C LYS A 266 -3.84 -17.64 9.88
N THR A 267 -4.64 -17.38 8.84
CA THR A 267 -4.71 -18.27 7.66
C THR A 267 -3.43 -18.27 6.82
N LEU A 268 -2.55 -17.30 7.01
CA LEU A 268 -1.25 -17.21 6.33
C LEU A 268 -0.18 -18.07 7.00
N GLU A 269 -0.41 -18.54 8.23
CA GLU A 269 0.56 -19.30 8.99
C GLU A 269 0.85 -20.67 8.37
N GLN A 270 2.11 -21.06 8.46
CA GLN A 270 2.54 -22.42 8.17
C GLN A 270 2.04 -23.35 9.28
N LYS A 271 1.49 -24.51 8.91
CA LYS A 271 1.12 -25.54 9.89
C LYS A 271 2.37 -26.22 10.46
N GLY A 272 2.37 -26.46 11.77
CA GLY A 272 3.38 -27.28 12.45
C GLY A 272 4.02 -26.58 13.65
N ASN A 273 5.18 -27.09 14.07
CA ASN A 273 6.00 -26.47 15.12
C ASN A 273 6.81 -25.32 14.52
N THR A 274 6.18 -24.18 14.32
CA THR A 274 6.72 -22.98 13.66
C THR A 274 6.43 -21.73 14.49
N ILE A 275 7.25 -20.69 14.35
CA ILE A 275 7.00 -19.39 15.00
C ILE A 275 5.85 -18.67 14.27
N GLY A 276 4.65 -18.68 14.85
CA GLY A 276 3.47 -17.99 14.32
C GLY A 276 3.26 -16.57 14.88
N PHE A 277 2.21 -15.89 14.41
CA PHE A 277 1.80 -14.56 14.87
C PHE A 277 1.49 -14.52 16.37
N GLU A 278 0.86 -15.55 16.93
CA GLU A 278 0.51 -15.59 18.36
C GLU A 278 1.76 -15.52 19.26
N GLU A 279 2.84 -16.21 18.86
CA GLU A 279 4.12 -16.21 19.57
C GLU A 279 4.85 -14.87 19.47
N LEU A 280 4.57 -14.10 18.42
CA LEU A 280 5.14 -12.78 18.16
C LEU A 280 4.28 -11.65 18.76
N ASN A 281 2.99 -11.87 19.01
CA ASN A 281 2.05 -10.85 19.51
C ASN A 281 2.29 -10.47 20.98
N HIS A 282 2.86 -11.39 21.77
CA HIS A 282 3.07 -11.22 23.20
C HIS A 282 4.55 -11.09 23.54
N THR A 283 4.86 -10.70 24.77
CA THR A 283 6.22 -10.76 25.32
C THR A 283 6.64 -12.23 25.42
N ASN A 284 7.31 -12.73 24.39
CA ASN A 284 7.85 -14.08 24.33
C ASN A 284 9.36 -14.04 24.58
N ARG A 285 9.76 -14.36 25.82
CA ARG A 285 11.16 -14.34 26.25
C ARG A 285 12.04 -15.43 25.62
N ASP A 286 11.43 -16.41 24.95
CA ASP A 286 12.17 -17.42 24.21
C ASP A 286 12.59 -16.92 22.82
N LEU A 287 12.03 -15.80 22.36
CA LEU A 287 12.31 -15.16 21.06
C LEU A 287 12.88 -13.75 21.20
N PHE A 288 12.48 -13.02 22.23
CA PHE A 288 12.82 -11.60 22.38
C PHE A 288 13.47 -11.30 23.73
N GLY A 289 14.25 -10.22 23.77
CA GLY A 289 14.79 -9.66 25.00
C GLY A 289 13.71 -8.95 25.83
N ASP A 290 14.06 -8.57 27.06
CA ASP A 290 13.12 -7.99 28.02
C ASP A 290 12.52 -6.64 27.58
N ASP A 291 13.18 -5.93 26.67
CA ASP A 291 12.70 -4.65 26.14
C ASP A 291 11.57 -4.80 25.10
N TYR A 292 11.34 -6.03 24.59
CA TYR A 292 10.24 -6.30 23.68
C TYR A 292 8.91 -6.47 24.41
N GLN A 293 7.93 -5.63 24.06
CA GLN A 293 6.63 -5.59 24.73
C GLN A 293 5.48 -6.20 23.92
N GLY A 294 5.77 -6.80 22.76
CA GLY A 294 4.73 -7.27 21.83
C GLY A 294 4.14 -6.14 21.00
N ILE A 295 3.64 -6.49 19.81
CA ILE A 295 2.96 -5.57 18.89
C ILE A 295 1.49 -5.95 18.82
N ASN A 296 0.65 -5.19 19.53
CA ASN A 296 -0.79 -5.41 19.68
C ASN A 296 -1.57 -4.09 19.53
N GLN A 297 -2.88 -4.12 19.77
CA GLN A 297 -3.77 -2.96 19.62
C GLN A 297 -3.39 -1.76 20.51
N VAL A 298 -2.70 -1.97 21.63
CA VAL A 298 -2.23 -0.90 22.51
C VAL A 298 -0.90 -0.37 22.01
N THR A 299 0.04 -1.25 21.69
CA THR A 299 1.39 -0.83 21.30
C THR A 299 1.45 -0.23 19.89
N LYS A 300 0.48 -0.51 18.99
CA LYS A 300 0.36 0.21 17.70
C LYS A 300 0.21 1.73 17.89
N LYS A 301 -0.42 2.17 18.98
CA LYS A 301 -0.58 3.60 19.32
C LYS A 301 0.73 4.28 19.69
N LEU A 302 1.82 3.53 19.92
CA LEU A 302 3.12 4.12 20.22
C LEU A 302 3.84 4.64 18.96
N LEU A 303 3.39 4.25 17.76
CA LEU A 303 3.98 4.66 16.48
C LEU A 303 3.54 6.07 16.03
N LEU A 304 2.36 6.53 16.46
CA LEU A 304 1.74 7.78 16.03
C LEU A 304 1.25 8.59 17.23
N GLU A 305 0.99 9.87 17.02
CA GLU A 305 0.39 10.75 18.02
C GLU A 305 -1.11 10.89 17.76
N TYR A 306 -1.91 10.75 18.81
CA TYR A 306 -3.38 10.82 18.74
C TYR A 306 -3.87 11.98 19.58
N ASP A 307 -4.77 12.78 19.00
CA ASP A 307 -5.52 13.78 19.77
C ASP A 307 -6.58 13.08 20.63
N TYR A 308 -6.50 13.30 21.94
CA TYR A 308 -7.35 12.62 22.91
C TYR A 308 -8.83 13.01 22.78
N GLU A 309 -9.13 14.28 22.51
CA GLU A 309 -10.52 14.72 22.38
C GLU A 309 -11.15 14.22 21.08
N LEU A 310 -10.40 14.25 19.97
CA LEU A 310 -10.85 13.69 18.70
C LEU A 310 -10.97 12.16 18.73
N SER A 311 -10.21 11.46 19.58
CA SER A 311 -10.33 10.01 19.78
C SER A 311 -11.67 9.56 20.38
N LYS A 312 -12.43 10.48 20.98
CA LYS A 312 -13.77 10.19 21.52
C LYS A 312 -14.83 10.15 20.42
N ILE A 313 -14.55 10.76 19.27
CA ILE A 313 -15.52 10.95 18.19
C ILE A 313 -15.10 10.29 16.87
N TYR A 314 -13.83 9.94 16.71
CA TYR A 314 -13.31 9.19 15.56
C TYR A 314 -12.78 7.82 15.96
N LYS A 315 -12.85 6.88 15.01
CA LYS A 315 -12.23 5.56 15.06
C LYS A 315 -11.27 5.41 13.88
N ASP A 316 -10.19 4.67 14.10
CA ASP A 316 -9.16 4.41 13.11
C ASP A 316 -8.94 2.91 12.86
N LYS A 317 -8.51 2.60 11.63
CA LYS A 317 -8.11 1.26 11.23
C LYS A 317 -6.92 1.34 10.27
N ILE A 318 -5.86 0.58 10.54
CA ILE A 318 -4.79 0.39 9.56
C ILE A 318 -5.33 -0.48 8.42
N THR A 319 -5.32 0.05 7.20
CA THR A 319 -5.84 -0.63 6.01
C THR A 319 -4.74 -1.24 5.17
N GLU A 320 -3.59 -0.57 5.08
CA GLU A 320 -2.43 -1.02 4.32
C GLU A 320 -1.15 -0.62 5.03
N VAL A 321 -0.09 -1.40 4.80
CA VAL A 321 1.26 -1.12 5.27
C VAL A 321 2.24 -1.29 4.11
N LYS A 322 3.35 -0.57 4.21
CA LYS A 322 4.54 -0.76 3.37
C LYS A 322 5.76 -0.87 4.27
N TYR A 323 6.79 -1.57 3.84
CA TYR A 323 8.02 -1.65 4.63
C TYR A 323 9.24 -1.83 3.73
N ASP A 324 10.39 -1.44 4.27
CA ASP A 324 11.70 -1.66 3.66
C ASP A 324 12.72 -2.00 4.76
N ASP A 325 13.07 -3.29 4.85
CA ASP A 325 14.08 -3.77 5.82
C ASP A 325 15.51 -3.36 5.44
N THR A 326 15.76 -2.94 4.19
CA THR A 326 17.08 -2.45 3.76
C THR A 326 17.32 -1.01 4.22
N GLN A 327 16.25 -0.21 4.31
CA GLN A 327 16.31 1.19 4.71
C GLN A 327 15.80 1.44 6.15
N GLY A 328 15.19 0.44 6.80
CA GLY A 328 14.62 0.61 8.14
C GLY A 328 13.42 1.57 8.15
N THR A 329 12.53 1.43 7.15
CA THR A 329 11.35 2.30 7.00
C THR A 329 10.05 1.50 7.01
N LEU A 330 9.01 2.08 7.63
CA LEU A 330 7.66 1.53 7.74
C LEU A 330 6.67 2.62 7.33
N GLY A 331 5.78 2.33 6.39
CA GLY A 331 4.65 3.18 6.08
C GLY A 331 3.33 2.56 6.49
N ILE A 332 2.41 3.38 6.96
CA ILE A 332 1.11 2.96 7.49
C ILE A 332 0.03 3.83 6.83
N LYS A 333 -0.96 3.19 6.23
CA LYS A 333 -2.17 3.84 5.71
C LYS A 333 -3.33 3.56 6.67
N ILE A 334 -3.93 4.64 7.16
CA ILE A 334 -4.98 4.58 8.19
C ILE A 334 -6.25 5.20 7.64
N GLU A 335 -7.34 4.44 7.68
CA GLU A 335 -8.69 4.96 7.49
C GLU A 335 -9.21 5.51 8.82
N ILE A 336 -9.62 6.77 8.81
CA ILE A 336 -10.25 7.47 9.93
C ILE A 336 -11.72 7.64 9.58
N SER A 337 -12.61 7.17 10.44
CA SER A 337 -14.06 7.26 10.27
C SER A 337 -14.72 7.75 11.55
N ASN A 338 -15.99 8.14 11.46
CA ASN A 338 -16.76 8.56 12.62
C ASN A 338 -17.06 7.37 13.54
N VAL A 339 -17.05 7.59 14.85
CA VAL A 339 -17.75 6.70 15.77
C VAL A 339 -19.25 6.79 15.43
N GLU A 340 -19.91 5.64 15.30
CA GLU A 340 -21.32 5.57 14.92
C GLU A 340 -22.19 6.37 15.92
N ASN A 341 -23.17 7.12 15.41
CA ASN A 341 -24.15 7.93 16.16
C ASN A 341 -23.68 9.26 16.75
N ASN A 342 -22.74 9.99 16.13
CA ASN A 342 -22.43 11.37 16.52
C ASN A 342 -22.98 12.42 15.51
N PRO A 343 -24.06 13.15 15.86
CA PRO A 343 -24.67 14.16 14.97
C PRO A 343 -23.75 15.32 14.59
N GLN A 344 -22.71 15.61 15.39
CA GLN A 344 -21.81 16.73 15.13
C GLN A 344 -20.87 16.50 13.95
N ILE A 345 -20.60 15.22 13.64
CA ILE A 345 -19.62 14.82 12.63
C ILE A 345 -20.23 13.93 11.53
N GLU A 346 -21.54 13.69 11.57
CA GLU A 346 -22.25 12.80 10.63
C GLU A 346 -22.03 13.17 9.16
N LYS A 347 -21.87 14.49 8.88
CA LYS A 347 -21.60 15.00 7.54
C LYS A 347 -20.13 14.88 7.11
N GLU A 348 -19.21 14.58 8.02
CA GLU A 348 -17.79 14.43 7.71
C GLU A 348 -17.50 13.04 7.14
N SER A 349 -16.97 12.97 5.90
CA SER A 349 -16.56 11.71 5.27
C SER A 349 -15.38 11.05 5.98
N SER A 350 -15.19 9.75 5.74
CA SER A 350 -13.95 9.06 6.07
C SER A 350 -12.75 9.74 5.40
N LEU A 351 -11.60 9.66 6.04
CA LEU A 351 -10.33 10.20 5.57
C LEU A 351 -9.27 9.10 5.61
N ILE A 352 -8.46 8.99 4.57
CA ILE A 352 -7.29 8.10 4.56
C ILE A 352 -6.04 8.96 4.75
N LYS A 353 -5.24 8.64 5.76
CA LYS A 353 -3.94 9.28 6.01
C LYS A 353 -2.81 8.28 5.84
N GLU A 354 -1.70 8.76 5.29
CA GLU A 354 -0.47 7.99 5.13
C GLU A 354 0.62 8.55 6.04
N PHE A 355 1.36 7.65 6.69
CA PHE A 355 2.47 7.98 7.59
C PHE A 355 3.73 7.21 7.17
N ASN A 356 4.92 7.81 7.28
CA ASN A 356 6.17 7.25 6.78
C ASN A 356 7.26 7.30 7.86
N LEU A 357 7.23 6.30 8.73
CA LEU A 357 8.10 6.20 9.88
C LEU A 357 9.48 5.69 9.48
N LYS A 358 10.53 6.34 10.02
CA LYS A 358 11.94 6.00 9.80
C LYS A 358 12.63 5.69 11.12
N GLY A 359 13.79 5.04 11.04
CA GLY A 359 14.65 4.78 12.20
C GLY A 359 14.44 3.40 12.84
N PHE A 360 13.79 2.49 12.13
CA PHE A 360 13.80 1.06 12.48
C PHE A 360 15.16 0.45 12.16
N ARG A 361 15.40 -0.78 12.64
CA ARG A 361 16.59 -1.54 12.29
C ARG A 361 16.60 -1.82 10.77
N SER A 362 17.75 -1.69 10.15
CA SER A 362 18.00 -2.08 8.76
C SER A 362 18.98 -3.24 8.65
N ILE A 363 18.95 -3.94 7.51
CA ILE A 363 19.91 -5.00 7.17
C ILE A 363 21.27 -4.39 6.85
N ASP A 364 22.33 -4.94 7.45
CA ASP A 364 23.71 -4.59 7.14
C ASP A 364 24.29 -5.56 6.09
N PHE A 365 24.31 -5.14 4.83
CA PHE A 365 24.90 -5.93 3.74
C PHE A 365 26.44 -5.93 3.73
N LYS A 366 27.08 -5.06 4.52
CA LYS A 366 28.55 -4.94 4.58
C LYS A 366 29.13 -5.86 5.65
N SER A 367 28.42 -6.05 6.76
CA SER A 367 28.88 -6.85 7.90
C SER A 367 27.80 -7.83 8.36
N GLU A 368 27.98 -9.11 8.02
CA GLU A 368 27.09 -10.20 8.45
C GLU A 368 26.86 -10.20 9.97
N LYS A 369 27.93 -9.96 10.75
CA LYS A 369 27.92 -9.99 12.22
C LYS A 369 27.05 -8.90 12.88
N ASN A 370 26.68 -7.86 12.12
CA ASN A 370 25.82 -6.78 12.59
C ASN A 370 24.32 -7.12 12.42
N ASN A 371 24.01 -8.15 11.62
CA ASN A 371 22.66 -8.68 11.51
C ASN A 371 22.39 -9.66 12.64
N VAL A 372 21.11 -9.81 12.98
CA VAL A 372 20.71 -10.75 14.05
C VAL A 372 20.68 -12.20 13.59
N LEU A 373 20.54 -12.44 12.28
CA LEU A 373 20.34 -13.76 11.70
C LEU A 373 21.69 -14.38 11.36
N SER A 374 21.92 -15.60 11.81
CA SER A 374 23.06 -16.43 11.39
C SER A 374 22.63 -17.89 11.21
N ALA A 375 23.43 -18.65 10.47
CA ALA A 375 23.17 -20.06 10.19
C ALA A 375 24.38 -20.92 10.59
N SER A 376 24.12 -22.15 11.03
CA SER A 376 25.18 -23.06 11.47
C SER A 376 24.87 -24.52 11.16
N LEU A 377 25.91 -25.27 10.79
CA LEU A 377 25.86 -26.72 10.62
C LEU A 377 26.68 -27.38 11.73
N LEU A 378 26.02 -28.12 12.62
CA LEU A 378 26.71 -28.82 13.70
C LEU A 378 27.67 -29.88 13.17
N GLN A 379 28.82 -30.03 13.84
CA GLN A 379 29.84 -31.03 13.50
C GLN A 379 29.28 -32.47 13.45
N ASN A 380 28.37 -32.83 14.36
CA ASN A 380 27.75 -34.16 14.37
C ASN A 380 26.87 -34.39 13.14
N ASN A 381 26.15 -33.35 12.68
CA ASN A 381 25.35 -33.43 11.47
C ASN A 381 26.26 -33.60 10.25
N LEU A 382 27.35 -32.82 10.15
CA LEU A 382 28.34 -32.98 9.09
C LEU A 382 28.95 -34.40 9.12
N LYS A 383 29.34 -34.92 10.28
CA LYS A 383 29.87 -36.29 10.43
C LYS A 383 28.88 -37.33 9.90
N GLN A 384 27.59 -37.18 10.19
CA GLN A 384 26.56 -38.06 9.66
C GLN A 384 26.46 -37.99 8.13
N MET A 385 26.53 -36.79 7.55
CA MET A 385 26.52 -36.59 6.09
C MET A 385 27.73 -37.25 5.40
N LEU A 386 28.91 -37.18 6.04
CA LEU A 386 30.15 -37.78 5.53
C LEU A 386 30.16 -39.31 5.63
N GLN A 387 29.51 -39.89 6.64
CA GLN A 387 29.53 -41.34 6.88
C GLN A 387 28.38 -42.09 6.20
N LYS A 388 27.21 -41.46 6.07
CA LYS A 388 25.96 -42.10 5.62
C LYS A 388 25.13 -41.26 4.65
N GLY A 389 25.47 -39.99 4.44
CA GLY A 389 24.69 -39.05 3.64
C GLY A 389 25.26 -38.77 2.25
N SER A 390 24.80 -37.67 1.64
CA SER A 390 25.12 -37.28 0.27
C SER A 390 26.60 -36.95 0.05
N LEU A 391 27.36 -36.62 1.10
CA LEU A 391 28.78 -36.30 1.00
C LEU A 391 29.71 -37.52 1.02
N LYS A 392 29.22 -38.69 1.42
CA LYS A 392 30.05 -39.90 1.55
C LYS A 392 30.80 -40.25 0.26
N LYS A 393 30.07 -40.37 -0.85
CA LYS A 393 30.63 -40.73 -2.16
C LYS A 393 31.64 -39.69 -2.64
N THR A 394 31.35 -38.40 -2.44
CA THR A 394 32.26 -37.31 -2.78
C THR A 394 33.58 -37.43 -2.04
N ILE A 395 33.55 -37.72 -0.73
CA ILE A 395 34.76 -37.94 0.06
C ILE A 395 35.52 -39.18 -0.39
N GLU A 396 34.85 -40.30 -0.64
CA GLU A 396 35.47 -41.54 -1.10
C GLU A 396 36.19 -41.36 -2.46
N LEU A 397 35.66 -40.51 -3.34
CA LEU A 397 36.31 -40.15 -4.60
C LEU A 397 37.50 -39.20 -4.40
N LEU A 398 37.44 -38.31 -3.41
CA LEU A 398 38.49 -37.31 -3.19
C LEU A 398 39.69 -37.84 -2.38
N LYS A 399 39.46 -38.78 -1.46
CA LYS A 399 40.50 -39.37 -0.60
C LYS A 399 41.71 -39.93 -1.38
N PRO A 400 41.53 -40.75 -2.45
CA PRO A 400 42.65 -41.36 -3.18
C PRO A 400 43.54 -40.36 -3.91
N HIS A 401 43.04 -39.16 -4.21
CA HIS A 401 43.77 -38.15 -4.99
C HIS A 401 44.76 -37.31 -4.16
N ASN A 402 44.83 -37.50 -2.82
CA ASN A 402 45.76 -36.81 -1.91
C ASN A 402 45.84 -35.28 -2.07
N ARG A 403 44.77 -34.64 -2.56
CA ARG A 403 44.70 -33.18 -2.74
C ARG A 403 44.30 -32.49 -1.42
N PHE A 404 45.19 -32.55 -0.44
CA PHE A 404 45.00 -31.88 0.84
C PHE A 404 45.20 -30.37 0.72
N GLY A 405 44.46 -29.60 1.51
CA GLY A 405 44.54 -28.13 1.56
C GLY A 405 43.91 -27.40 0.37
N VAL A 406 43.38 -28.12 -0.63
CA VAL A 406 42.72 -27.51 -1.80
C VAL A 406 41.23 -27.36 -1.52
N LYS A 407 40.72 -26.15 -1.76
CA LYS A 407 39.28 -25.85 -1.70
C LYS A 407 38.62 -26.33 -2.99
N ILE A 408 37.80 -27.37 -2.90
CA ILE A 408 37.17 -28.04 -4.05
C ILE A 408 35.72 -27.56 -4.14
N PRO A 409 35.33 -26.88 -5.23
CA PRO A 409 33.93 -26.49 -5.44
C PRO A 409 33.08 -27.73 -5.72
N LEU A 410 31.87 -27.75 -5.15
CA LEU A 410 30.85 -28.75 -5.45
C LEU A 410 29.83 -28.18 -6.44
N GLU A 411 30.33 -27.75 -7.60
CA GLU A 411 29.50 -27.23 -8.68
C GLU A 411 28.58 -28.34 -9.21
N GLN A 412 27.27 -28.08 -9.23
CA GLN A 412 26.18 -29.01 -9.65
C GLN A 412 25.82 -30.13 -8.66
N THR A 413 25.36 -29.77 -7.46
CA THR A 413 24.66 -30.70 -6.54
C THR A 413 23.20 -30.97 -6.92
N SER A 414 22.74 -30.41 -8.04
CA SER A 414 21.40 -30.63 -8.58
C SER A 414 21.23 -32.12 -8.87
N GLY A 415 20.48 -32.83 -8.02
CA GLY A 415 20.27 -34.28 -8.14
C GLY A 415 21.05 -35.15 -7.14
N THR A 416 22.00 -34.62 -6.36
CA THR A 416 22.71 -35.39 -5.30
C THR A 416 21.96 -35.41 -3.96
N GLY A 417 20.88 -34.63 -3.85
CA GLY A 417 20.14 -34.43 -2.60
C GLY A 417 20.93 -33.65 -1.53
N LEU A 418 22.13 -33.15 -1.83
CA LEU A 418 22.97 -32.46 -0.85
C LEU A 418 22.31 -31.19 -0.31
N ARG A 419 21.69 -30.38 -1.17
CA ARG A 419 20.95 -29.18 -0.73
C ARG A 419 19.78 -29.54 0.18
N ASP A 420 19.05 -30.62 -0.13
CA ASP A 420 17.94 -31.11 0.71
C ASP A 420 18.46 -31.58 2.08
N GLU A 421 19.57 -32.31 2.11
CA GLU A 421 20.21 -32.78 3.35
C GLU A 421 20.76 -31.62 4.20
N LEU A 422 21.42 -30.64 3.56
CA LEU A 422 21.91 -29.44 4.23
C LEU A 422 20.76 -28.63 4.82
N TYR A 423 19.73 -28.34 4.01
CA TYR A 423 18.55 -27.59 4.44
C TYR A 423 17.88 -28.25 5.66
N LYS A 424 17.89 -29.59 5.71
CA LYS A 424 17.37 -30.36 6.84
C LYS A 424 18.16 -30.23 8.13
N TYR A 425 19.48 -30.11 8.05
CA TYR A 425 20.37 -30.06 9.22
C TYR A 425 20.79 -28.65 9.63
N LEU A 426 20.44 -27.64 8.83
CA LEU A 426 20.80 -26.26 9.08
C LEU A 426 20.04 -25.73 10.30
N LEU A 427 20.79 -25.17 11.23
CA LEU A 427 20.25 -24.45 12.38
C LEU A 427 20.34 -22.96 12.14
N ILE A 428 19.31 -22.26 12.57
CA ILE A 428 19.23 -20.80 12.55
C ILE A 428 19.42 -20.28 13.97
N ASN A 429 20.28 -19.29 14.11
CA ASN A 429 20.51 -18.60 15.37
C ASN A 429 20.14 -17.12 15.21
N ILE A 430 19.49 -16.57 16.24
CA ILE A 430 19.08 -15.17 16.30
C ILE A 430 19.78 -14.52 17.49
N ILE A 431 20.76 -13.66 17.21
CA ILE A 431 21.61 -13.04 18.23
C ILE A 431 21.63 -11.53 18.02
N ASP A 432 21.06 -10.77 18.96
CA ASP A 432 21.08 -9.31 18.91
C ASP A 432 22.11 -8.71 19.87
N ASN A 433 23.27 -8.34 19.33
CA ASN A 433 24.33 -7.68 20.09
C ASN A 433 24.22 -6.15 20.14
N SER A 434 23.28 -5.54 19.41
CA SER A 434 23.23 -4.09 19.22
C SER A 434 22.08 -3.43 19.99
N TYR A 435 20.86 -3.95 19.83
CA TYR A 435 19.67 -3.39 20.46
C TYR A 435 19.06 -4.33 21.50
N HIS A 436 19.55 -5.57 21.60
CA HIS A 436 19.05 -6.61 22.51
C HIS A 436 17.53 -6.86 22.42
N MET A 437 16.92 -6.58 21.26
CA MET A 437 15.50 -6.84 21.02
C MET A 437 15.24 -8.33 20.79
N TYR A 438 16.15 -9.01 20.10
CA TYR A 438 16.00 -10.43 19.77
C TYR A 438 16.92 -11.28 20.63
N ASN A 439 16.37 -12.35 21.21
CA ASN A 439 17.12 -13.26 22.06
C ASN A 439 16.53 -14.66 21.95
N SER A 440 16.77 -15.33 20.82
CA SER A 440 16.28 -16.71 20.69
C SER A 440 17.12 -17.63 21.58
N THR A 441 16.54 -18.08 22.69
CA THR A 441 17.18 -19.03 23.61
C THR A 441 17.08 -20.48 23.11
N GLN A 442 16.21 -20.72 22.12
CA GLN A 442 16.01 -22.01 21.48
C GLN A 442 16.80 -22.14 20.18
N SER A 443 17.20 -23.37 19.84
CA SER A 443 17.75 -23.71 18.52
C SER A 443 16.63 -23.77 17.49
N LEU A 444 16.74 -22.96 16.43
CA LEU A 444 15.73 -22.86 15.38
C LEU A 444 16.15 -23.63 14.13
N SER A 445 15.19 -24.05 13.33
CA SER A 445 15.42 -24.74 12.05
C SER A 445 14.73 -24.05 10.87
N LEU A 446 15.06 -24.49 9.66
CA LEU A 446 14.36 -24.09 8.42
C LEU A 446 13.24 -25.04 8.03
N GLN A 447 13.06 -26.14 8.75
CA GLN A 447 11.97 -27.08 8.49
C GLN A 447 11.51 -27.74 9.77
N ASN A 448 10.22 -28.07 9.82
CA ASN A 448 9.66 -28.89 10.88
C ASN A 448 10.20 -30.31 10.73
N ASN A 449 11.20 -30.68 11.54
CA ASN A 449 11.84 -31.99 11.50
C ASN A 449 11.56 -32.73 12.80
N SER A 450 10.78 -33.81 12.71
CA SER A 450 10.40 -34.66 13.85
C SER A 450 11.58 -35.25 14.62
N LYS A 451 12.78 -35.31 14.03
CA LYS A 451 13.96 -35.89 14.68
C LYS A 451 14.60 -35.01 15.76
N ASN A 452 14.53 -33.69 15.62
CA ASN A 452 15.27 -32.77 16.50
C ASN A 452 14.36 -31.88 17.34
N ASN A 453 13.03 -31.93 17.13
CA ASN A 453 12.00 -31.14 17.79
C ASN A 453 12.22 -29.61 17.81
N ASN A 454 13.20 -29.10 17.04
CA ASN A 454 13.48 -27.68 16.89
C ASN A 454 12.30 -26.99 16.21
N LYS A 455 11.96 -25.81 16.72
CA LYS A 455 10.94 -24.96 16.13
C LYS A 455 11.47 -24.32 14.85
N SER A 456 10.66 -24.29 13.80
CA SER A 456 11.03 -23.69 12.53
C SER A 456 10.77 -22.17 12.54
N ILE A 457 11.70 -21.39 11.98
CA ILE A 457 11.48 -19.95 11.78
C ILE A 457 10.48 -19.66 10.67
N LEU A 458 10.24 -20.62 9.77
CA LEU A 458 9.36 -20.45 8.61
C LEU A 458 7.90 -20.55 9.05
N GLY A 459 7.42 -19.48 9.66
CA GLY A 459 6.08 -19.32 10.23
C GLY A 459 4.97 -19.01 9.25
N LEU A 460 5.31 -18.61 8.02
CA LEU A 460 4.34 -18.30 6.97
C LEU A 460 4.38 -19.34 5.85
N ALA A 461 3.22 -19.57 5.23
CA ALA A 461 3.08 -20.46 4.08
C ALA A 461 4.09 -20.11 2.96
N GLY A 462 4.53 -21.11 2.20
CA GLY A 462 5.46 -20.89 1.09
C GLY A 462 6.94 -20.77 1.49
N ASN A 463 7.31 -21.29 2.67
CA ASN A 463 8.66 -21.23 3.25
C ASN A 463 9.09 -19.80 3.58
N MET A 464 8.14 -18.99 4.07
CA MET A 464 8.37 -17.61 4.45
C MET A 464 8.48 -17.50 5.98
N SER A 465 9.27 -16.53 6.44
CA SER A 465 9.40 -16.15 7.85
C SER A 465 9.12 -14.66 7.98
N ILE A 466 8.58 -14.23 9.12
CA ILE A 466 8.55 -12.83 9.56
C ILE A 466 9.42 -12.58 10.80
N TYR A 467 10.06 -13.64 11.32
CA TYR A 467 10.95 -13.58 12.46
C TYR A 467 12.39 -13.91 12.03
N PRO A 468 13.34 -12.96 12.11
CA PRO A 468 13.20 -11.62 12.69
C PRO A 468 12.66 -10.57 11.69
N PHE A 469 12.62 -10.90 10.40
CA PHE A 469 12.11 -10.06 9.31
C PHE A 469 11.50 -10.92 8.21
N HIS A 470 10.77 -10.29 7.28
CA HIS A 470 10.12 -10.99 6.18
C HIS A 470 11.13 -11.50 5.14
N THR A 471 11.22 -12.82 5.00
CA THR A 471 12.11 -13.49 4.04
C THR A 471 11.55 -14.83 3.59
N ARG A 472 12.09 -15.37 2.50
CA ARG A 472 11.80 -16.73 2.01
C ARG A 472 13.10 -17.51 1.88
N ILE A 473 13.23 -18.58 2.66
CA ILE A 473 14.44 -19.42 2.65
C ILE A 473 14.06 -20.82 2.19
N THR A 474 14.64 -21.25 1.08
CA THR A 474 14.42 -22.59 0.51
C THR A 474 15.76 -23.29 0.35
N LYS A 475 15.73 -24.57 -0.05
CA LYS A 475 16.97 -25.29 -0.38
C LYS A 475 17.78 -24.63 -1.50
N GLU A 476 17.13 -23.88 -2.40
CA GLU A 476 17.80 -23.14 -3.47
C GLU A 476 18.51 -21.88 -2.97
N SER A 477 18.29 -21.49 -1.70
CA SER A 477 19.08 -20.46 -1.04
C SER A 477 20.53 -20.91 -0.76
N ILE A 478 20.83 -22.21 -0.84
CA ILE A 478 22.17 -22.76 -0.58
C ILE A 478 23.01 -22.76 -1.86
N ASP A 479 24.08 -21.99 -1.84
CA ASP A 479 24.96 -21.78 -2.99
C ASP A 479 26.45 -21.85 -2.59
N LYS A 480 27.34 -21.86 -3.59
CA LYS A 480 28.80 -21.83 -3.43
C LYS A 480 29.32 -22.81 -2.37
N MET A 481 29.00 -24.08 -2.56
CA MET A 481 29.44 -25.15 -1.67
C MET A 481 30.88 -25.56 -1.99
N PHE A 482 31.69 -25.73 -0.95
CA PHE A 482 33.08 -26.15 -1.05
C PHE A 482 33.40 -27.20 0.00
N ILE A 483 34.33 -28.08 -0.37
CA ILE A 483 34.91 -29.06 0.55
C ILE A 483 36.44 -28.97 0.51
N THR A 484 37.06 -29.04 1.69
CA THR A 484 38.52 -29.07 1.84
C THR A 484 38.90 -30.25 2.73
N LEU A 485 39.86 -31.05 2.28
CA LEU A 485 40.45 -32.13 3.06
C LEU A 485 41.78 -31.66 3.68
N GLN A 486 41.98 -31.92 4.97
CA GLN A 486 43.24 -31.65 5.65
C GLN A 486 43.73 -32.93 6.33
N LYS A 487 45.02 -33.25 6.17
CA LYS A 487 45.65 -34.36 6.88
C LYS A 487 45.87 -33.95 8.33
N GLU A 488 45.34 -34.71 9.28
CA GLU A 488 45.55 -34.47 10.72
C GLU A 488 46.55 -35.49 11.31
N SER A 489 46.40 -36.76 10.96
CA SER A 489 47.36 -37.84 11.26
C SER A 489 47.29 -38.93 10.19
N ASP A 490 48.11 -39.99 10.30
CA ASP A 490 48.25 -41.00 9.25
C ASP A 490 46.94 -41.71 8.86
N ASN A 491 45.96 -41.77 9.77
CA ASN A 491 44.65 -42.38 9.53
C ASN A 491 43.47 -41.43 9.78
N LYS A 492 43.70 -40.11 9.90
CA LYS A 492 42.61 -39.14 10.13
C LYS A 492 42.66 -37.99 9.16
N THR A 493 41.53 -37.78 8.52
CA THR A 493 41.29 -36.64 7.63
C THR A 493 40.27 -35.70 8.26
N LYS A 494 40.63 -34.44 8.38
CA LYS A 494 39.69 -33.37 8.73
C LYS A 494 39.03 -32.86 7.45
N VAL A 495 37.70 -32.94 7.42
CA VAL A 495 36.88 -32.37 6.35
C VAL A 495 36.35 -31.02 6.82
N ILE A 496 36.58 -29.98 6.03
CA ILE A 496 35.98 -28.66 6.20
C ILE A 496 34.97 -28.47 5.07
N PHE A 497 33.74 -28.14 5.43
CA PHE A 497 32.63 -27.90 4.52
C PHE A 497 32.12 -26.48 4.67
N GLU A 498 32.06 -25.74 3.56
CA GLU A 498 31.68 -24.32 3.53
C GLU A 498 30.61 -24.08 2.48
N PHE A 499 29.66 -23.20 2.75
CA PHE A 499 28.66 -22.75 1.78
C PHE A 499 28.06 -21.39 2.14
N ASP A 500 27.45 -20.75 1.15
CA ASP A 500 26.71 -19.51 1.32
C ASP A 500 25.20 -19.84 1.43
N LEU A 501 24.51 -19.22 2.40
CA LEU A 501 23.06 -19.18 2.46
C LEU A 501 22.57 -17.79 2.06
N ASN A 502 21.95 -17.69 0.89
CA ASN A 502 21.36 -16.47 0.34
C ASN A 502 19.95 -16.26 0.90
N VAL A 503 19.80 -15.28 1.78
CA VAL A 503 18.52 -14.91 2.43
C VAL A 503 17.95 -13.68 1.72
N PRO A 504 16.89 -13.81 0.89
CA PRO A 504 16.29 -12.66 0.22
C PRO A 504 15.72 -11.65 1.22
N ILE A 505 16.01 -10.37 1.02
CA ILE A 505 15.42 -9.28 1.78
C ILE A 505 14.36 -8.59 0.91
N TYR A 506 13.16 -8.40 1.45
CA TYR A 506 12.04 -7.82 0.72
C TYR A 506 11.78 -6.36 1.10
N SER A 507 11.36 -5.57 0.12
CA SER A 507 10.75 -4.24 0.29
C SER A 507 9.41 -4.27 -0.45
N VAL A 508 8.33 -3.87 0.23
CA VAL A 508 6.95 -4.01 -0.27
C VAL A 508 6.25 -2.67 -0.17
N GLY A 509 5.56 -2.28 -1.25
CA GLY A 509 4.70 -1.09 -1.30
C GLY A 509 3.44 -1.24 -0.44
N TYR A 510 2.57 -0.23 -0.44
CA TYR A 510 1.34 -0.29 0.36
C TYR A 510 0.47 -1.48 -0.08
N SER A 511 0.17 -2.37 0.85
CA SER A 511 -0.71 -3.52 0.64
C SER A 511 -1.27 -4.03 1.97
N ASP A 512 -2.22 -4.95 1.89
CA ASP A 512 -2.71 -5.67 3.05
C ASP A 512 -1.81 -6.85 3.46
N LEU A 513 -0.71 -7.14 2.76
CA LEU A 513 0.19 -8.26 3.06
C LEU A 513 -0.45 -9.67 3.09
N LYS A 514 -1.69 -9.86 2.64
CA LYS A 514 -2.33 -11.20 2.57
C LYS A 514 -1.79 -12.04 1.42
N SER A 515 -1.27 -11.38 0.40
CA SER A 515 -0.50 -11.99 -0.68
C SER A 515 0.83 -11.25 -0.78
N PRO A 516 1.77 -11.50 0.15
CA PRO A 516 2.97 -10.70 0.24
C PRO A 516 3.79 -10.87 -1.04
N GLY A 517 3.88 -9.79 -1.83
CA GLY A 517 4.68 -9.77 -3.05
C GLY A 517 6.17 -9.91 -2.71
N THR A 518 6.92 -10.63 -3.54
CA THR A 518 8.38 -10.67 -3.47
C THR A 518 8.93 -9.44 -4.20
N GLY A 519 8.95 -8.28 -3.52
CA GLY A 519 9.55 -7.07 -4.07
C GLY A 519 11.06 -7.20 -4.31
N ALA A 520 11.66 -6.20 -4.96
CA ALA A 520 13.06 -6.22 -5.39
C ALA A 520 14.03 -6.67 -4.27
N THR A 521 14.89 -7.65 -4.58
CA THR A 521 15.68 -8.39 -3.59
C THR A 521 17.17 -8.12 -3.72
N THR A 522 17.80 -7.64 -2.65
CA THR A 522 19.22 -7.87 -2.40
C THR A 522 19.33 -8.98 -1.35
N PRO A 523 19.98 -10.12 -1.64
CA PRO A 523 20.11 -11.18 -0.65
C PRO A 523 21.16 -10.80 0.42
N LEU A 524 20.83 -11.04 1.68
CA LEU A 524 21.81 -11.17 2.74
C LEU A 524 22.52 -12.52 2.59
N VAL A 525 23.84 -12.51 2.45
CA VAL A 525 24.64 -13.73 2.31
C VAL A 525 25.19 -14.12 3.68
N LEU A 526 24.77 -15.28 4.18
CA LEU A 526 25.28 -15.85 5.43
C LEU A 526 26.31 -16.93 5.13
N LYS A 527 27.50 -16.83 5.72
CA LYS A 527 28.59 -17.79 5.47
C LYS A 527 28.55 -18.91 6.50
N VAL A 528 28.36 -20.14 6.05
CA VAL A 528 28.32 -21.32 6.92
C VAL A 528 29.59 -22.13 6.71
N SER A 529 30.27 -22.45 7.83
CA SER A 529 31.44 -23.31 7.83
C SER A 529 31.32 -24.33 8.97
N SER A 530 31.65 -25.58 8.67
CA SER A 530 31.67 -26.67 9.65
C SER A 530 32.83 -27.62 9.35
N SER A 531 33.32 -28.32 10.37
CA SER A 531 34.38 -29.30 10.18
C SER A 531 34.17 -30.55 11.01
N ALA A 532 34.57 -31.70 10.47
CA ALA A 532 34.47 -33.00 11.12
C ALA A 532 35.68 -33.89 10.80
N LEU A 533 36.03 -34.77 11.72
CA LEU A 533 37.06 -35.79 11.53
C LEU A 533 36.44 -37.08 11.00
N ILE A 534 37.10 -37.66 10.00
CA ILE A 534 36.78 -38.98 9.45
C ILE A 534 38.04 -39.84 9.43
N ASP A 535 37.83 -41.14 9.64
CA ASP A 535 38.85 -42.18 9.47
C ASP A 535 38.98 -42.52 7.97
#